data_AF-A0AAU7CEZ9-F1
#
_entry.id   AF-A0AAU7CEZ9-F1
#
_cell.length_a   1.000
_cell.length_b   1.000
_cell.length_c   1.000
_cell.angle_alpha   90.00
_cell.angle_beta   90.00
_cell.angle_gamma   90.00
#
_symmetry.space_group_name_H-M   'P 1'
#
loop_
_entity.id
_entity.type
_entity.pdbx_description
1 polymer ?
#
loop_
_entity_poly.entity_id
_entity_poly.type
_entity_poly.pdbx_seq_one_letter_code
_entity_poly.pdbx_strand_id
1 'polypeptide(L)'
;MESRPDGDIIIWPRPQKPRGMTGEQYRRYPKSLLMRQVAVNARDRDNRSEQFKVISTILDASIDSGQFGDLYERRWDGEIDIRSIKSTMQMDVLRCKTPEMVHKEIWAHLLAYNLLRTVMAVAASENGLEPWQVSFKGAKQAVTAFAPKIEAARPADRPALIDAMLAVIAYHRVGNRPGRWEPRARKRRPKPGARLNQLRAEAKLPQNRKKWF
;
A
#
# COMPACT_ATOMS: atom_id res chain seq x y z
N MET A 1 -3.81 5.42 37.13
CA MET A 1 -3.85 4.85 35.76
C MET A 1 -3.29 3.45 35.87
N GLU A 2 -4.17 2.45 36.02
CA GLU A 2 -3.75 1.04 36.04
C GLU A 2 -3.49 0.61 34.60
N SER A 3 -2.22 0.38 34.27
CA SER A 3 -1.79 -0.18 32.99
C SER A 3 -2.24 -1.64 32.93
N ARG A 4 -3.27 -1.96 32.14
CA ARG A 4 -3.66 -3.35 31.90
C ARG A 4 -2.83 -3.93 30.75
N PRO A 5 -2.49 -5.23 30.78
CA PRO A 5 -1.71 -5.88 29.72
C PRO A 5 -2.35 -5.79 28.32
N ASP A 6 -3.68 -5.60 28.25
CA ASP A 6 -4.45 -5.54 27.01
C ASP A 6 -4.69 -4.11 26.48
N GLY A 7 -4.01 -3.11 27.04
CA GLY A 7 -4.10 -1.72 26.58
C GLY A 7 -5.08 -0.87 27.38
N ASP A 8 -4.78 0.42 27.42
CA ASP A 8 -5.44 1.38 28.28
C ASP A 8 -6.50 2.16 27.49
N ILE A 9 -7.69 2.29 28.07
CA ILE A 9 -8.68 3.25 27.58
C ILE A 9 -8.21 4.65 27.96
N ILE A 10 -8.11 5.52 26.96
CA ILE A 10 -7.65 6.90 27.09
C ILE A 10 -8.71 7.88 26.60
N ILE A 11 -8.73 9.08 27.19
CA ILE A 11 -9.52 10.21 26.70
C ILE A 11 -8.58 11.06 25.82
N TRP A 12 -8.86 11.10 24.53
CA TRP A 12 -8.09 11.86 23.56
C TRP A 12 -8.72 13.25 23.34
N PRO A 13 -8.10 14.34 23.79
CA PRO A 13 -8.67 15.68 23.65
C PRO A 13 -8.64 16.14 22.18
N ARG A 14 -9.66 16.90 21.78
CA ARG A 14 -9.69 17.55 20.46
C ARG A 14 -8.49 18.51 20.34
N PRO A 15 -7.63 18.35 19.32
CA PRO A 15 -6.49 19.23 19.13
C PRO A 15 -6.95 20.63 18.72
N GLN A 16 -6.07 21.62 18.82
CA GLN A 16 -6.36 22.98 18.36
C GLN A 16 -6.78 23.01 16.88
N LYS A 17 -7.62 23.99 16.53
CA LYS A 17 -8.15 24.13 15.17
C LYS A 17 -7.01 24.23 14.14
N PRO A 18 -6.96 23.35 13.12
CA PRO A 18 -6.00 23.46 12.03
C PRO A 18 -6.17 24.76 11.23
N ARG A 19 -5.07 25.26 10.63
CA ARG A 19 -5.08 26.52 9.86
C ARG A 19 -6.08 26.54 8.70
N GLY A 20 -6.22 25.42 7.98
CA GLY A 20 -7.11 25.32 6.80
C GLY A 20 -8.57 24.93 7.09
N MET A 21 -8.96 24.78 8.36
CA MET A 21 -10.32 24.33 8.73
C MET A 21 -11.19 25.51 9.16
N THR A 22 -12.45 25.55 8.72
CA THR A 22 -13.38 26.61 9.17
C THR A 22 -13.75 26.42 10.65
N GLY A 23 -14.12 27.51 11.33
CA GLY A 23 -14.53 27.44 12.73
C GLY A 23 -15.79 26.58 12.94
N GLU A 24 -16.70 26.60 11.96
CA GLU A 24 -17.90 25.78 11.97
C GLU A 24 -17.57 24.28 11.87
N GLN A 25 -16.73 23.89 10.90
CA GLN A 25 -16.27 22.50 10.75
C GLN A 25 -15.58 22.01 12.02
N TYR A 26 -14.71 22.83 12.61
CA TYR A 26 -13.99 22.47 13.83
C TYR A 26 -14.92 22.19 15.02
N ARG A 27 -15.99 22.99 15.17
CA ARG A 27 -16.95 22.83 16.25
C ARG A 27 -17.82 21.57 16.13
N ARG A 28 -17.96 21.00 14.92
CA ARG A 28 -18.71 19.75 14.69
C ARG A 28 -18.02 18.52 15.31
N TYR A 29 -16.69 18.55 15.48
CA TYR A 29 -15.97 17.45 16.11
C TYR A 29 -16.14 17.45 17.62
N PRO A 30 -16.23 16.28 18.29
CA PRO A 30 -16.39 16.20 19.74
C PRO A 30 -15.17 16.79 20.47
N LYS A 31 -15.36 17.31 21.69
CA LYS A 31 -14.28 17.91 22.50
C LYS A 31 -13.24 16.89 22.97
N SER A 32 -13.64 15.63 23.06
CA SER A 32 -12.78 14.49 23.37
C SER A 32 -13.32 13.23 22.71
N LEU A 33 -12.45 12.25 22.51
CA LEU A 33 -12.80 10.92 22.04
C LEU A 33 -12.31 9.89 23.06
N LEU A 34 -13.16 8.92 23.37
CA LEU A 34 -12.70 7.73 24.07
C LEU A 34 -11.98 6.84 23.06
N MET A 35 -10.74 6.46 23.36
CA MET A 35 -9.88 5.66 22.50
C MET A 35 -9.20 4.57 23.31
N ARG A 36 -8.66 3.55 22.65
CA ARG A 36 -7.84 2.51 23.26
C ARG A 36 -6.40 2.65 22.78
N GLN A 37 -5.46 2.57 23.71
CA GLN A 37 -4.03 2.53 23.42
C GLN A 37 -3.52 1.11 23.66
N VAL A 38 -3.01 0.47 22.62
CA VAL A 38 -2.51 -0.91 22.69
C VAL A 38 -1.02 -0.92 22.37
N ALA A 39 -0.22 -1.59 23.20
CA ALA A 39 1.19 -1.84 22.93
C ALA A 39 1.32 -3.07 22.01
N VAL A 40 1.99 -2.90 20.87
CA VAL A 40 2.13 -3.92 19.84
C VAL A 40 3.61 -4.21 19.64
N ASN A 41 3.98 -5.48 19.73
CA ASN A 41 5.35 -5.93 19.45
C ASN A 41 5.57 -5.98 17.94
N ALA A 42 6.69 -5.43 17.48
CA ALA A 42 7.02 -5.44 16.07
C ALA A 42 7.47 -6.85 15.65
N ARG A 43 6.84 -7.44 14.63
CA ARG A 43 7.01 -8.87 14.29
C ARG A 43 8.33 -9.24 13.62
N ASP A 44 9.14 -8.27 13.20
CA ASP A 44 10.41 -8.51 12.52
C ASP A 44 11.63 -8.20 13.39
N ARG A 45 12.62 -9.11 13.32
CA ARG A 45 13.92 -9.07 14.01
C ARG A 45 14.80 -7.88 13.62
N ASP A 46 14.40 -7.11 12.62
CA ASP A 46 15.15 -6.02 12.02
C ASP A 46 14.41 -4.67 12.01
N ASN A 47 13.30 -4.57 12.72
CA ASN A 47 12.60 -3.30 12.89
C ASN A 47 13.43 -2.35 13.77
N ARG A 48 13.35 -1.04 13.46
CA ARG A 48 14.00 0.00 14.29
C ARG A 48 13.43 0.05 15.71
N SER A 49 12.19 -0.36 15.87
CA SER A 49 11.47 -0.36 17.14
C SER A 49 11.00 -1.78 17.44
N GLU A 50 11.27 -2.26 18.66
CA GLU A 50 10.84 -3.58 19.14
C GLU A 50 9.34 -3.57 19.53
N GLN A 51 8.84 -2.42 19.95
CA GLN A 51 7.44 -2.21 20.31
C GLN A 51 6.99 -0.81 19.86
N PHE A 52 5.71 -0.68 19.50
CA PHE A 52 5.06 0.59 19.23
C PHE A 52 3.66 0.62 19.82
N LYS A 53 3.09 1.82 19.98
CA LYS A 53 1.73 1.99 20.50
C LYS A 53 0.77 2.32 19.36
N VAL A 54 -0.32 1.58 19.27
CA VAL A 54 -1.44 1.87 18.37
C VAL A 54 -2.54 2.54 19.18
N ILE A 55 -3.01 3.69 18.71
CA ILE A 55 -4.16 4.39 19.27
C ILE A 55 -5.32 4.19 18.31
N SER A 56 -6.43 3.64 18.80
CA SER A 56 -7.57 3.26 17.98
C SER A 56 -8.90 3.65 18.62
N THR A 57 -9.93 3.85 17.79
CA THR A 57 -11.32 3.99 18.23
C THR A 57 -11.99 2.65 18.51
N ILE A 58 -11.32 1.53 18.25
CA ILE A 58 -11.78 0.18 18.60
C ILE A 58 -11.61 0.01 20.12
N LEU A 59 -12.73 -0.05 20.84
CA LEU A 59 -12.76 -0.17 22.31
C LEU A 59 -12.98 -1.60 22.80
N ASP A 60 -13.34 -2.52 21.91
CA ASP A 60 -13.61 -3.93 22.26
C ASP A 60 -12.35 -4.60 22.79
N ALA A 61 -12.40 -5.04 24.05
CA ALA A 61 -11.28 -5.64 24.77
C ALA A 61 -10.96 -7.07 24.28
N SER A 62 -11.86 -7.75 23.57
CA SER A 62 -11.61 -9.09 23.01
C SER A 62 -10.57 -9.09 21.90
N ILE A 63 -10.32 -7.92 21.29
CA ILE A 63 -9.28 -7.74 20.28
C ILE A 63 -7.93 -7.56 20.98
N ASP A 64 -7.02 -8.48 20.76
CA ASP A 64 -5.71 -8.50 21.42
C ASP A 64 -4.64 -7.67 20.65
N SER A 65 -3.48 -7.49 21.29
CA SER A 65 -2.35 -6.77 20.70
C SER A 65 -1.78 -7.39 19.43
N GLY A 66 -1.89 -8.72 19.29
CA GLY A 66 -1.50 -9.46 18.09
C GLY A 66 -2.39 -9.09 16.91
N GLN A 67 -3.71 -9.08 17.09
CA GLN A 67 -4.69 -8.70 16.09
C GLN A 67 -4.57 -7.22 15.69
N PHE A 68 -4.26 -6.32 16.64
CA PHE A 68 -3.88 -4.94 16.31
C PHE A 68 -2.62 -4.89 15.44
N GLY A 69 -1.62 -5.74 15.73
CA GLY A 69 -0.44 -5.93 14.90
C GLY A 69 -0.78 -6.37 13.47
N ASP A 70 -1.61 -7.41 13.30
CA ASP A 70 -2.08 -7.89 12.00
C ASP A 70 -2.73 -6.76 11.19
N LEU A 71 -3.65 -6.02 11.81
CA LEU A 71 -4.34 -4.91 11.16
C LEU A 71 -3.38 -3.77 10.81
N TYR A 72 -2.43 -3.46 11.70
CA TYR A 72 -1.47 -2.39 11.46
C TYR A 72 -0.48 -2.76 10.35
N GLU A 73 -0.14 -4.03 10.19
CA GLU A 73 0.70 -4.51 9.09
C GLU A 73 0.06 -4.29 7.72
N ARG A 74 -1.28 -4.43 7.62
CA ARG A 74 -2.03 -4.11 6.39
C ARG A 74 -1.92 -2.65 5.96
N ARG A 75 -1.45 -1.74 6.83
CA ARG A 75 -1.10 -0.36 6.44
C ARG A 75 -0.03 -0.35 5.35
N TRP A 76 0.89 -1.32 5.37
CA TRP A 76 1.95 -1.44 4.38
C TRP A 76 1.42 -1.77 2.98
N ASP A 77 0.31 -2.52 2.88
CA ASP A 77 -0.35 -2.80 1.59
C ASP A 77 -0.74 -1.49 0.89
N GLY A 78 -1.22 -0.50 1.66
CA GLY A 78 -1.49 0.84 1.14
C GLY A 78 -0.25 1.55 0.56
N GLU A 79 0.93 1.34 1.14
CA GLU A 79 2.18 1.89 0.58
C GLU A 79 2.59 1.19 -0.72
N ILE A 80 2.35 -0.13 -0.82
CA ILE A 80 2.56 -0.90 -2.04
C ILE A 80 1.60 -0.44 -3.15
N ASP A 81 0.36 -0.13 -2.79
CA ASP A 81 -0.67 0.39 -3.69
C ASP A 81 -0.27 1.75 -4.27
N ILE A 82 0.13 2.69 -3.41
CA ILE A 82 0.64 4.00 -3.83
C ILE A 82 1.87 3.85 -4.73
N ARG A 83 2.78 2.92 -4.40
CA ARG A 83 3.94 2.62 -5.23
C ARG A 83 3.54 2.08 -6.60
N SER A 84 2.50 1.25 -6.67
CA SER A 84 2.01 0.67 -7.92
C SER A 84 1.50 1.78 -8.86
N ILE A 85 0.73 2.72 -8.33
CA ILE A 85 0.27 3.90 -9.09
C ILE A 85 1.46 4.75 -9.53
N LYS A 86 2.35 5.13 -8.61
CA LYS A 86 3.47 6.03 -8.92
C LYS A 86 4.47 5.42 -9.90
N SER A 87 4.94 4.20 -9.63
CA SER A 87 6.06 3.60 -10.36
C SER A 87 5.64 2.63 -11.44
N THR A 88 4.65 1.75 -11.20
CA THR A 88 4.25 0.75 -12.20
C THR A 88 3.35 1.35 -13.28
N MET A 89 2.52 2.33 -12.91
CA MET A 89 1.74 3.13 -13.85
C MET A 89 2.45 4.41 -14.32
N GLN A 90 3.63 4.71 -13.79
CA GLN A 90 4.46 5.86 -14.18
C GLN A 90 3.81 7.24 -13.90
N MET A 91 2.89 7.31 -12.93
CA MET A 91 2.27 8.58 -12.52
C MET A 91 3.27 9.54 -11.84
N ASP A 92 4.49 9.09 -11.53
CA ASP A 92 5.55 9.96 -11.02
C ASP A 92 6.16 10.91 -12.06
N VAL A 93 5.84 10.72 -13.35
CA VAL A 93 6.22 11.62 -14.45
C VAL A 93 5.01 11.90 -15.35
N LEU A 94 4.36 13.03 -15.11
CA LEU A 94 3.19 13.49 -15.86
C LEU A 94 3.61 14.26 -17.12
N ARG A 95 2.81 14.16 -18.19
CA ARG A 95 3.12 14.72 -19.51
C ARG A 95 2.44 16.06 -19.76
N CYS A 96 1.29 16.29 -19.13
CA CYS A 96 0.54 17.51 -19.29
C CYS A 96 1.29 18.74 -18.74
N LYS A 97 1.11 19.90 -19.41
CA LYS A 97 1.85 21.14 -19.09
C LYS A 97 1.02 22.22 -18.40
N THR A 98 -0.29 22.02 -18.24
CA THR A 98 -1.17 22.95 -17.52
C THR A 98 -1.76 22.30 -16.28
N PRO A 99 -2.02 23.04 -15.18
CA PRO A 99 -2.58 22.48 -13.95
C PRO A 99 -3.90 21.72 -14.17
N GLU A 100 -4.78 22.23 -15.03
CA GLU A 100 -6.08 21.61 -15.32
C GLU A 100 -5.89 20.25 -16.02
N MET A 101 -4.97 20.16 -16.97
CA MET A 101 -4.68 18.91 -17.68
C MET A 101 -3.92 17.91 -16.80
N VAL A 102 -3.05 18.39 -15.92
CA VAL A 102 -2.38 17.55 -14.90
C VAL A 102 -3.40 16.90 -13.98
N HIS A 103 -4.42 17.62 -13.51
CA HIS A 103 -5.50 17.01 -12.72
C HIS A 103 -6.22 15.92 -13.50
N LYS A 104 -6.55 16.15 -14.78
CA LYS A 104 -7.18 15.14 -15.64
C LYS A 104 -6.29 13.91 -15.84
N GLU A 105 -4.99 14.11 -16.03
CA GLU A 105 -4.02 13.03 -16.16
C GLU A 105 -3.95 12.18 -14.88
N ILE A 106 -3.96 12.80 -13.70
CA ILE A 106 -4.02 12.08 -12.42
C ILE A 106 -5.32 11.28 -12.31
N TRP A 107 -6.48 11.87 -12.64
CA TRP A 107 -7.75 11.15 -12.61
C TRP A 107 -7.78 9.96 -13.57
N ALA A 108 -7.18 10.09 -14.76
CA ALA A 108 -7.06 8.98 -15.70
C ALA A 108 -6.19 7.84 -15.13
N HIS A 109 -5.09 8.16 -14.44
CA HIS A 109 -4.28 7.15 -13.75
C HIS A 109 -5.06 6.43 -12.65
N LEU A 110 -5.83 7.17 -11.83
CA LEU A 110 -6.66 6.58 -10.77
C LEU A 110 -7.78 5.69 -11.34
N LEU A 111 -8.41 6.11 -12.44
CA LEU A 111 -9.42 5.31 -13.13
C LEU A 111 -8.81 3.99 -13.63
N ALA A 112 -7.68 4.06 -14.33
CA ALA A 112 -6.98 2.87 -14.83
C ALA A 112 -6.50 1.97 -13.67
N TYR A 113 -6.04 2.56 -12.56
CA TYR A 113 -5.65 1.82 -11.36
C TYR A 113 -6.83 1.02 -10.79
N ASN A 114 -7.97 1.68 -10.59
CA ASN A 114 -9.16 1.05 -10.05
C ASN A 114 -9.69 -0.03 -11.00
N LEU A 115 -9.66 0.19 -12.31
CA LEU A 115 -10.00 -0.84 -13.29
C LEU A 115 -9.11 -2.08 -13.15
N LEU A 116 -7.79 -1.90 -13.10
CA LEU A 116 -6.86 -3.02 -12.89
C LEU A 116 -7.13 -3.73 -11.56
N ARG A 117 -7.41 -3.00 -10.48
CA ARG A 117 -7.72 -3.59 -9.17
C ARG A 117 -9.01 -4.39 -9.19
N THR A 118 -10.04 -3.92 -9.89
CA THR A 118 -11.28 -4.68 -10.06
C THR A 118 -11.03 -5.96 -10.84
N VAL A 119 -10.30 -5.91 -11.97
CA VAL A 119 -9.96 -7.11 -12.75
C VAL A 119 -9.13 -8.09 -11.93
N MET A 120 -8.16 -7.59 -11.13
CA MET A 120 -7.38 -8.42 -10.21
C MET A 120 -8.26 -9.06 -9.14
N ALA A 121 -9.23 -8.34 -8.58
CA ALA A 121 -10.14 -8.86 -7.56
C ALA A 121 -11.04 -9.97 -8.13
N VAL A 122 -11.55 -9.80 -9.35
CA VAL A 122 -12.31 -10.85 -10.05
C VAL A 122 -11.44 -12.08 -10.28
N ALA A 123 -10.25 -11.91 -10.88
CA ALA A 123 -9.33 -13.02 -11.13
C ALA A 123 -8.94 -13.75 -9.84
N ALA A 124 -8.71 -13.00 -8.75
CA ALA A 124 -8.38 -13.57 -7.45
C ALA A 124 -9.55 -14.39 -6.89
N SER A 125 -10.76 -13.81 -6.89
CA SER A 125 -11.99 -14.46 -6.41
C SER A 125 -12.27 -15.77 -7.14
N GLU A 126 -12.13 -15.80 -8.46
CA GLU A 126 -12.36 -17.00 -9.28
C GLU A 126 -11.34 -18.12 -9.04
N ASN A 127 -10.20 -17.80 -8.42
CA ASN A 127 -9.10 -18.72 -8.20
C ASN A 127 -8.82 -18.98 -6.71
N GLY A 128 -9.73 -18.57 -5.80
CA GLY A 128 -9.57 -18.75 -4.35
C GLY A 128 -8.36 -18.02 -3.78
N LEU A 129 -8.02 -16.86 -4.34
CA LEU A 129 -6.92 -16.01 -3.91
C LEU A 129 -7.44 -14.71 -3.32
N GLU A 130 -6.61 -14.10 -2.50
CA GLU A 130 -6.81 -12.74 -2.04
C GLU A 130 -6.26 -11.73 -3.07
N PRO A 131 -6.91 -10.58 -3.30
CA PRO A 131 -6.49 -9.62 -4.33
C PRO A 131 -5.03 -9.13 -4.19
N TRP A 132 -4.49 -9.07 -2.98
CA TRP A 132 -3.10 -8.66 -2.71
C TRP A 132 -2.06 -9.74 -3.04
N GLN A 133 -2.48 -11.00 -3.23
CA GLN A 133 -1.60 -12.06 -3.68
C GLN A 133 -1.33 -11.98 -5.18
N VAL A 134 -2.12 -11.22 -5.93
CA VAL A 134 -1.96 -11.03 -7.38
C VAL A 134 -0.97 -9.90 -7.68
N SER A 135 -0.05 -10.15 -8.62
CA SER A 135 0.96 -9.18 -9.04
C SER A 135 0.32 -8.06 -9.86
N PHE A 136 0.30 -6.83 -9.32
CA PHE A 136 -0.20 -5.65 -10.04
C PHE A 136 0.52 -5.44 -11.39
N LYS A 137 1.85 -5.66 -11.44
CA LYS A 137 2.61 -5.56 -12.70
C LYS A 137 2.21 -6.66 -13.69
N GLY A 138 2.06 -7.89 -13.20
CA GLY A 138 1.61 -9.02 -14.03
C GLY A 138 0.22 -8.77 -14.61
N ALA A 139 -0.71 -8.28 -13.78
CA ALA A 139 -2.05 -7.91 -14.19
C ALA A 139 -2.05 -6.83 -15.29
N LYS A 140 -1.29 -5.74 -15.10
CA LYS A 140 -1.11 -4.70 -16.12
C LYS A 140 -0.63 -5.29 -17.46
N GLN A 141 0.38 -6.17 -17.41
CA GLN A 141 0.95 -6.77 -18.61
C GLN A 141 -0.07 -7.70 -19.32
N ALA A 142 -0.80 -8.51 -18.56
CA ALA A 142 -1.84 -9.39 -19.08
C ALA A 142 -2.96 -8.58 -19.75
N VAL A 143 -3.54 -7.60 -19.05
CA VAL A 143 -4.59 -6.73 -19.61
C VAL A 143 -4.09 -6.03 -20.89
N THR A 144 -2.87 -5.50 -20.88
CA THR A 144 -2.30 -4.82 -22.06
C THR A 144 -2.12 -5.79 -23.24
N ALA A 145 -1.73 -7.04 -22.99
CA ALA A 145 -1.50 -8.04 -24.03
C ALA A 145 -2.80 -8.62 -24.60
N PHE A 146 -3.85 -8.70 -23.79
CA PHE A 146 -5.16 -9.24 -24.18
C PHE A 146 -6.09 -8.18 -24.78
N ALA A 147 -5.97 -6.91 -24.40
CA ALA A 147 -6.81 -5.81 -24.89
C ALA A 147 -6.99 -5.79 -26.43
N PRO A 148 -5.92 -5.76 -27.26
CA PRO A 148 -6.09 -5.74 -28.72
C PRO A 148 -6.72 -7.03 -29.27
N LYS A 149 -6.53 -8.18 -28.59
CA LYS A 149 -7.13 -9.45 -28.99
C LYS A 149 -8.64 -9.45 -28.74
N ILE A 150 -9.06 -8.93 -27.58
CA ILE A 150 -10.47 -8.80 -27.21
C ILE A 150 -11.17 -7.78 -28.14
N GLU A 151 -10.50 -6.68 -28.46
CA GLU A 151 -10.99 -5.66 -29.38
C GLU A 151 -11.26 -6.23 -30.78
N ALA A 152 -10.30 -6.98 -31.33
CA ALA A 152 -10.40 -7.61 -32.65
C ALA A 152 -11.32 -8.85 -32.69
N ALA A 153 -11.65 -9.43 -31.54
CA ALA A 153 -12.47 -10.64 -31.46
C ALA A 153 -13.95 -10.34 -31.73
N ARG A 154 -14.62 -11.31 -32.39
CA ARG A 154 -16.07 -11.32 -32.52
C ARG A 154 -16.71 -11.38 -31.13
N PRO A 155 -17.90 -10.79 -30.92
CA PRO A 155 -18.55 -10.78 -29.61
C PRO A 155 -18.65 -12.17 -28.94
N ALA A 156 -18.91 -13.22 -29.72
CA ALA A 156 -19.00 -14.59 -29.22
C ALA A 156 -17.68 -15.18 -28.69
N ASP A 157 -16.53 -14.70 -29.18
CA ASP A 157 -15.21 -15.21 -28.81
C ASP A 157 -14.59 -14.44 -27.62
N ARG A 158 -15.16 -13.28 -27.25
CA ARG A 158 -14.64 -12.41 -26.17
C ARG A 158 -14.66 -13.06 -24.79
N PRO A 159 -15.72 -13.79 -24.36
CA PRO A 159 -15.74 -14.40 -23.04
C PRO A 159 -14.55 -15.33 -22.80
N ALA A 160 -14.25 -16.22 -23.75
CA ALA A 160 -13.11 -17.14 -23.64
C ALA A 160 -11.75 -16.41 -23.53
N LEU A 161 -11.59 -15.28 -24.23
CA LEU A 161 -10.39 -14.45 -24.11
C LEU A 161 -10.30 -13.74 -22.75
N ILE A 162 -11.44 -13.32 -22.19
CA ILE A 162 -11.51 -12.71 -20.86
C ILE A 162 -11.16 -13.76 -19.80
N ASP A 163 -11.73 -14.96 -19.88
CA ASP A 163 -11.45 -16.05 -18.94
C ASP A 163 -9.95 -16.42 -18.98
N ALA A 164 -9.38 -16.53 -20.18
CA ALA A 164 -7.95 -16.77 -20.35
C ALA A 164 -7.09 -15.64 -19.76
N MET A 165 -7.51 -14.37 -19.94
CA MET A 165 -6.85 -13.23 -19.32
C MET A 165 -6.89 -13.32 -17.80
N LEU A 166 -8.05 -13.60 -17.20
CA LEU A 166 -8.23 -13.73 -15.75
C LEU A 166 -7.37 -14.86 -15.18
N ALA A 167 -7.31 -16.02 -15.86
CA ALA A 167 -6.43 -17.12 -15.48
C ALA A 167 -4.94 -16.73 -15.50
N VAL A 168 -4.48 -16.00 -16.53
CA VAL A 168 -3.10 -15.48 -16.60
C VAL A 168 -2.82 -14.48 -15.48
N ILE A 169 -3.78 -13.64 -15.14
CA ILE A 169 -3.66 -12.69 -14.02
C ILE A 169 -3.51 -13.44 -12.70
N ALA A 170 -4.36 -14.43 -12.42
CA ALA A 170 -4.31 -15.24 -11.21
C ALA A 170 -3.01 -16.09 -11.09
N TYR A 171 -2.44 -16.50 -12.23
CA TYR A 171 -1.15 -17.18 -12.29
C TYR A 171 0.00 -16.28 -11.81
N HIS A 172 -0.03 -15.00 -12.16
CA HIS A 172 1.01 -14.04 -11.77
C HIS A 172 0.86 -13.60 -10.32
N ARG A 173 1.39 -14.39 -9.38
CA ARG A 173 1.36 -14.10 -7.95
C ARG A 173 2.56 -13.28 -7.46
N VAL A 174 2.35 -12.50 -6.41
CA VAL A 174 3.43 -11.86 -5.66
C VAL A 174 4.17 -12.95 -4.90
N GLY A 175 5.43 -13.20 -5.25
CA GLY A 175 6.23 -14.22 -4.57
C GLY A 175 6.61 -13.80 -3.14
N ASN A 176 6.52 -14.74 -2.20
CA ASN A 176 7.07 -14.58 -0.86
C ASN A 176 8.60 -14.52 -0.94
N ARG A 177 9.21 -13.46 -0.39
CA ARG A 177 10.66 -13.23 -0.41
C ARG A 177 11.11 -12.82 0.99
N PRO A 178 11.15 -13.76 1.95
CA PRO A 178 11.52 -13.46 3.33
C PRO A 178 12.96 -12.93 3.41
N GLY A 179 13.23 -12.02 4.35
CA GLY A 179 14.56 -11.42 4.54
C GLY A 179 15.01 -10.45 3.44
N ARG A 180 14.10 -10.04 2.53
CA ARG A 180 14.42 -9.07 1.50
C ARG A 180 14.59 -7.68 2.10
N TRP A 181 15.83 -7.22 2.15
CA TRP A 181 16.14 -5.81 2.34
C TRP A 181 16.92 -5.26 1.13
N GLU A 182 16.72 -3.99 0.83
CA GLU A 182 17.49 -3.27 -0.19
C GLU A 182 18.14 -2.05 0.47
N PRO A 183 19.39 -1.71 0.14
CA PRO A 183 20.03 -0.51 0.65
C PRO A 183 19.19 0.74 0.36
N ARG A 184 18.95 1.62 1.35
CA ARG A 184 18.22 2.89 1.16
C ARG A 184 19.09 3.92 0.44
N ALA A 185 19.52 3.58 -0.75
CA ALA A 185 20.46 4.34 -1.55
C ALA A 185 19.96 4.51 -2.99
N ARG A 186 20.30 5.64 -3.60
CA ARG A 186 19.78 6.04 -4.91
C ARG A 186 20.85 5.88 -5.98
N LYS A 187 20.43 5.40 -7.16
CA LYS A 187 21.30 5.28 -8.35
C LYS A 187 21.23 6.51 -9.26
N ARG A 188 20.15 7.30 -9.21
CA ARG A 188 19.89 8.46 -10.10
C ARG A 188 19.54 9.73 -9.30
N ARG A 189 19.84 10.92 -9.86
CA ARG A 189 19.49 12.26 -9.34
C ARG A 189 18.01 12.63 -9.63
N PRO A 190 17.36 13.59 -8.90
CA PRO A 190 17.96 14.63 -8.05
C PRO A 190 17.51 14.68 -6.59
N LYS A 191 16.71 13.74 -6.06
CA LYS A 191 16.22 13.91 -4.69
C LYS A 191 17.27 13.49 -3.63
N PRO A 192 17.34 14.15 -2.46
CA PRO A 192 18.35 13.91 -1.42
C PRO A 192 18.32 12.47 -0.89
N GLY A 193 19.50 11.87 -0.72
CA GLY A 193 19.68 10.50 -0.21
C GLY A 193 21.09 9.96 -0.46
N ALA A 194 21.51 8.95 0.31
CA ALA A 194 22.80 8.29 0.15
C ALA A 194 22.92 7.65 -1.25
N ARG A 195 24.12 7.68 -1.84
CA ARG A 195 24.36 7.14 -3.18
C ARG A 195 24.78 5.68 -3.13
N LEU A 196 24.22 4.88 -4.04
CA LEU A 196 24.67 3.51 -4.21
C LEU A 196 25.86 3.49 -5.19
N ASN A 197 27.06 3.78 -4.67
CA ASN A 197 28.31 3.83 -5.44
C ASN A 197 29.05 2.49 -5.52
N GLN A 198 28.52 1.45 -4.89
CA GLN A 198 29.09 0.10 -4.83
C GLN A 198 28.11 -0.93 -5.40
N LEU A 199 28.57 -2.16 -5.65
CA LEU A 199 27.69 -3.21 -6.18
C LEU A 199 26.59 -3.52 -5.16
N ARG A 200 25.39 -3.86 -5.67
CA ARG A 200 24.26 -4.21 -4.78
C ARG A 200 24.57 -5.42 -3.89
N ALA A 201 25.30 -6.40 -4.42
CA ALA A 201 25.72 -7.56 -3.65
C ALA A 201 26.55 -7.15 -2.43
N GLU A 202 27.53 -6.26 -2.62
CA GLU A 202 28.38 -5.74 -1.53
C GLU A 202 27.58 -4.89 -0.55
N ALA A 203 26.70 -4.01 -1.05
CA ALA A 203 25.87 -3.17 -0.19
C ALA A 203 24.89 -3.97 0.69
N LYS A 204 24.49 -5.17 0.24
CA LYS A 204 23.58 -6.06 0.95
C LYS A 204 24.27 -6.99 1.96
N LEU A 205 25.59 -6.92 2.09
CA LEU A 205 26.32 -7.69 3.10
C LEU A 205 25.84 -7.31 4.52
N PRO A 206 25.72 -8.27 5.47
CA PRO A 206 25.15 -8.02 6.80
C PRO A 206 25.80 -6.85 7.56
N GLN A 207 27.14 -6.71 7.46
CA GLN A 207 27.89 -5.62 8.09
C GLN A 207 27.49 -4.22 7.60
N ASN A 208 26.97 -4.13 6.36
CA ASN A 208 26.59 -2.86 5.75
C ASN A 208 25.15 -2.44 6.09
N ARG A 209 24.38 -3.28 6.79
CA ARG A 209 22.97 -3.01 7.07
C ARG A 209 22.75 -1.71 7.85
N LYS A 210 23.51 -1.48 8.92
CA LYS A 210 23.43 -0.23 9.71
C LYS A 210 23.74 1.03 8.90
N LYS A 211 24.59 0.93 7.88
CA LYS A 211 24.95 2.06 7.00
C LYS A 211 23.81 2.45 6.07
N TRP A 212 23.00 1.48 5.65
CA TRP A 212 22.03 1.65 4.57
C TRP A 212 20.57 1.57 5.02
N PHE A 213 20.27 1.26 6.29
CA PHE A 213 18.92 1.08 6.80
C PHE A 213 18.54 2.15 7.83
#